data_AF-A0A9D8MSJ2-F1
#
_entry.id   AF-A0A9D8MSJ2-F1
#
_cell.length_a   1.000
_cell.length_b   1.000
_cell.length_c   1.000
_cell.angle_alpha   90.00
_cell.angle_beta   90.00
_cell.angle_gamma   90.00
#
_symmetry.space_group_name_H-M   'P 1'
#
loop_
_entity.id
_entity.type
_entity.pdbx_description
1 polymer ?
#
loop_
_entity_poly.entity_id
_entity_poly.type
_entity_poly.pdbx_seq_one_letter_code
_entity_poly.pdbx_strand_id
1 'polypeptide(L)'
;MRNLASTARLNLILEQNARMGYAVGRWQEGMDPDVKERFPCWRYVGSTALSPRDSHARYAGHVYSKDDPIWHRIFPPSDFGCKCSVEDCDAPAEKAPKDVQPAPSGFAFDPAHAFEKFDLGSIKTIEGREKLHDGLLMMCQQGNFSMSFYGASPQKLLPESYREPGNIEEIREVFRKVANRKEENPGSLSVICCRNMRQS
;
A
#
# COMPACT_ATOMS: atom_id res chain seq x y z
N MET A 1 22.27 19.13 18.78
CA MET A 1 21.32 18.37 17.94
C MET A 1 20.71 19.28 16.90
N ARG A 2 20.67 18.88 15.62
CA ARG A 2 20.01 19.66 14.56
C ARG A 2 18.49 19.57 14.72
N ASN A 3 17.83 20.72 14.76
CA ASN A 3 16.40 20.89 15.04
C ASN A 3 15.51 20.05 14.11
N LEU A 4 14.75 19.11 14.68
CA LEU A 4 13.78 18.27 13.97
C LEU A 4 12.59 19.09 13.41
N ALA A 5 12.26 20.23 14.03
CA ALA A 5 11.17 21.10 13.63
C ALA A 5 11.54 22.03 12.46
N SER A 6 12.76 21.95 11.92
CA SER A 6 13.09 22.72 10.72
C SER A 6 12.25 22.22 9.54
N THR A 7 11.53 23.13 8.87
CA THR A 7 10.63 22.82 7.76
C THR A 7 11.33 22.01 6.66
N ALA A 8 12.57 22.35 6.34
CA ALA A 8 13.37 21.64 5.33
C ALA A 8 13.60 20.15 5.68
N ARG A 9 13.84 19.85 6.97
CA ARG A 9 14.05 18.47 7.42
C ARG A 9 12.74 17.69 7.46
N LEU A 10 11.66 18.31 7.94
CA LEU A 10 10.33 17.70 7.92
C LEU A 10 9.89 17.38 6.49
N ASN A 11 10.07 18.31 5.56
CA ASN A 11 9.76 18.09 4.15
C ASN A 11 10.55 16.91 3.59
N LEU A 12 11.86 16.84 3.84
CA LEU A 12 12.69 15.71 3.39
C LEU A 12 12.15 14.36 3.91
N ILE A 13 11.79 14.29 5.19
CA ILE A 13 11.27 13.06 5.81
C ILE A 13 9.93 12.68 5.18
N LEU A 14 9.00 13.63 5.10
CA LEU A 14 7.65 13.38 4.57
C LEU A 14 7.68 13.00 3.09
N GLU A 15 8.48 13.71 2.28
CA GLU A 15 8.65 13.40 0.86
C GLU A 15 9.28 12.02 0.66
N GLN A 16 10.30 11.67 1.44
CA GLN A 16 10.93 10.36 1.34
C GLN A 16 9.95 9.25 1.70
N ASN A 17 9.18 9.42 2.79
CA ASN A 17 8.17 8.45 3.20
C ASN A 17 7.06 8.28 2.16
N ALA A 18 6.57 9.39 1.59
CA ALA A 18 5.58 9.36 0.53
C ALA A 18 6.09 8.60 -0.72
N ARG A 19 7.35 8.83 -1.11
CA ARG A 19 7.96 8.12 -2.24
C ARG A 19 8.17 6.64 -1.99
N MET A 20 8.60 6.26 -0.78
CA MET A 20 8.70 4.85 -0.41
C MET A 20 7.32 4.18 -0.48
N GLY A 21 6.28 4.80 0.10
CA GLY A 21 4.91 4.28 0.03
C GLY A 21 4.41 4.12 -1.41
N TYR A 22 4.63 5.14 -2.25
CA TYR A 22 4.29 5.07 -3.68
C TYR A 22 5.04 3.93 -4.40
N ALA A 23 6.33 3.75 -4.11
CA ALA A 23 7.14 2.69 -4.70
C ALA A 23 6.63 1.29 -4.35
N VAL A 24 6.16 1.08 -3.11
CA VAL A 24 5.53 -0.20 -2.74
C VAL A 24 4.25 -0.43 -3.53
N GLY A 25 3.40 0.59 -3.67
CA GLY A 25 2.18 0.49 -4.50
C GLY A 25 2.51 0.15 -5.95
N ARG A 26 3.48 0.85 -6.55
CA ARG A 26 3.94 0.58 -7.93
C ARG A 26 4.52 -0.83 -8.09
N TRP A 27 5.24 -1.34 -7.09
CA TRP A 27 5.71 -2.71 -7.09
C TRP A 27 4.55 -3.70 -7.12
N GLN A 28 3.56 -3.52 -6.23
CA GLN A 28 2.40 -4.40 -6.13
C GLN A 28 1.58 -4.39 -7.42
N GLU A 29 1.31 -3.20 -7.98
CA GLU A 29 0.61 -3.04 -9.25
C GLU A 29 1.36 -3.73 -10.41
N GLY A 30 2.66 -3.54 -10.52
CA GLY A 30 3.44 -4.15 -11.60
C GLY A 30 3.63 -5.66 -11.45
N MET A 31 3.55 -6.19 -10.23
CA MET A 31 3.65 -7.63 -9.94
C MET A 31 2.30 -8.36 -10.02
N ASP A 32 1.20 -7.65 -10.23
CA ASP A 32 -0.10 -8.26 -10.50
C ASP A 32 0.02 -9.24 -11.69
N PRO A 33 -0.52 -10.48 -11.59
CA PRO A 33 -0.44 -11.47 -12.67
C PRO A 33 -0.89 -10.94 -14.03
N ASP A 34 -1.95 -10.14 -14.08
CA ASP A 34 -2.51 -9.61 -15.33
C ASP A 34 -1.56 -8.59 -15.96
N VAL A 35 -0.95 -7.74 -15.13
CA VAL A 35 0.02 -6.72 -15.58
C VAL A 35 1.33 -7.39 -16.00
N LYS A 36 1.75 -8.44 -15.28
CA LYS A 36 2.98 -9.18 -15.57
C LYS A 36 2.87 -10.02 -16.84
N GLU A 37 1.70 -10.58 -17.13
CA GLU A 37 1.45 -11.26 -18.41
C GLU A 37 1.57 -10.28 -19.58
N ARG A 38 1.01 -9.07 -19.44
CA ARG A 38 1.04 -8.06 -20.50
C ARG A 38 2.39 -7.38 -20.65
N PHE A 39 3.04 -7.08 -19.52
CA PHE A 39 4.29 -6.34 -19.44
C PHE A 39 5.25 -7.13 -18.53
N PRO A 40 6.00 -8.09 -19.07
CA PRO A 40 6.88 -8.95 -18.26
C PRO A 40 8.11 -8.21 -17.71
N CYS A 41 8.43 -7.02 -18.22
CA CYS A 41 9.64 -6.29 -17.89
C CYS A 41 9.35 -4.92 -17.31
N TRP A 42 10.32 -4.39 -16.57
CA TRP A 42 10.35 -2.99 -16.16
C TRP A 42 11.51 -2.29 -16.85
N ARG A 43 11.25 -1.07 -17.32
CA ARG A 43 12.26 -0.12 -17.76
C ARG A 43 12.55 0.85 -16.63
N TYR A 44 13.83 1.04 -16.33
CA TYR A 44 14.25 2.02 -15.36
C TYR A 44 14.26 3.42 -15.97
N VAL A 45 13.51 4.35 -15.37
CA VAL A 45 13.42 5.74 -15.82
C VAL A 45 14.36 6.59 -14.98
N GLY A 46 15.25 7.32 -15.66
CA GLY A 46 16.21 8.22 -15.03
C GLY A 46 15.55 9.35 -14.23
N SER A 47 16.27 9.86 -13.24
CA SER A 47 15.81 10.95 -12.39
C SER A 47 15.56 12.23 -13.19
N THR A 48 14.46 12.92 -12.88
CA THR A 48 14.16 14.28 -13.37
C THR A 48 14.83 15.40 -12.56
N ALA A 49 15.74 15.05 -11.65
CA ALA A 49 16.49 16.02 -10.85
C ALA A 49 17.50 16.81 -11.71
N LEU A 50 17.78 18.05 -11.30
CA LEU A 50 18.77 18.92 -11.96
C LEU A 50 20.19 18.31 -11.99
N SER A 51 20.55 17.57 -10.94
CA SER A 51 21.82 16.85 -10.83
C SER A 51 21.54 15.39 -10.46
N PRO A 52 21.28 14.50 -11.44
CA PRO A 52 21.16 13.06 -11.20
C PRO A 52 22.47 12.49 -10.64
N ARG A 53 22.37 11.46 -9.79
CA ARG A 53 23.55 10.75 -9.28
C ARG A 53 23.95 9.64 -10.24
N ASP A 54 25.24 9.52 -10.54
CA ASP A 54 25.80 8.49 -11.44
C ASP A 54 25.55 7.05 -10.94
N SER A 55 25.34 6.88 -9.63
CA SER A 55 25.00 5.58 -9.03
C SER A 55 23.70 5.01 -9.60
N HIS A 56 22.71 5.84 -9.91
CA HIS A 56 21.41 5.41 -10.44
C HIS A 56 21.25 5.73 -11.92
N ALA A 57 21.90 6.80 -12.42
CA ALA A 57 21.83 7.18 -13.83
C ALA A 57 22.31 6.06 -14.76
N ARG A 58 23.24 5.20 -14.30
CA ARG A 58 23.70 4.01 -15.02
C ARG A 58 22.60 3.00 -15.36
N TYR A 59 21.46 3.02 -14.67
CA TYR A 59 20.34 2.13 -14.94
C TYR A 59 19.31 2.77 -15.88
N ALA A 60 19.36 4.09 -16.09
CA ALA A 60 18.38 4.79 -16.91
C ALA A 60 18.32 4.23 -18.33
N GLY A 61 17.12 3.83 -18.76
CA GLY A 61 16.86 3.25 -20.07
C GLY A 61 17.03 1.72 -20.14
N HIS A 62 17.68 1.10 -19.15
CA HIS A 62 17.84 -0.35 -19.12
C HIS A 62 16.52 -1.04 -18.78
N VAL A 63 16.33 -2.21 -19.40
CA VAL A 63 15.14 -3.04 -19.23
C VAL A 63 15.54 -4.37 -18.58
N TYR A 64 14.88 -4.72 -17.48
CA TYR A 64 15.08 -6.01 -16.82
C TYR A 64 13.73 -6.71 -16.61
N SER A 65 13.76 -8.05 -16.61
CA SER A 65 12.58 -8.85 -16.25
C SER A 65 12.10 -8.49 -14.85
N LYS A 66 10.78 -8.46 -14.63
CA LYS A 66 10.19 -8.23 -13.30
C LYS A 66 10.66 -9.24 -12.26
N ASP A 67 10.93 -10.48 -12.68
CA ASP A 67 11.42 -11.57 -11.83
C ASP A 67 12.90 -11.47 -11.48
N ASP A 68 13.63 -10.53 -12.06
CA ASP A 68 15.06 -10.41 -11.82
C ASP A 68 15.33 -9.88 -10.40
N PRO A 69 16.19 -10.56 -9.60
CA PRO A 69 16.48 -10.15 -8.23
C PRO A 69 17.17 -8.78 -8.13
N ILE A 70 17.64 -8.21 -9.25
CA ILE A 70 18.19 -6.87 -9.29
C ILE A 70 17.23 -5.82 -8.73
N TRP A 71 15.91 -6.00 -8.93
CA TRP A 71 14.91 -5.02 -8.52
C TRP A 71 14.84 -4.84 -7.01
N HIS A 72 15.16 -5.86 -6.20
CA HIS A 72 15.29 -5.71 -4.74
C HIS A 72 16.39 -4.72 -4.32
N ARG A 73 17.30 -4.36 -5.23
CA ARG A 73 18.42 -3.45 -4.96
C ARG A 73 18.29 -2.11 -5.67
N ILE A 74 17.77 -2.09 -6.90
CA ILE A 74 17.75 -0.88 -7.72
C ILE A 74 16.40 -0.17 -7.72
N PHE A 75 15.30 -0.82 -7.32
CA PHE A 75 13.96 -0.24 -7.48
C PHE A 75 13.84 1.14 -6.81
N PRO A 76 13.37 2.18 -7.52
CA PRO A 76 13.27 3.52 -6.97
C PRO A 76 12.25 3.61 -5.81
N PRO A 77 12.50 4.41 -4.76
CA PRO A 77 13.63 5.31 -4.58
C PRO A 77 14.91 4.57 -4.15
N SER A 78 15.99 4.71 -4.90
CA SER A 78 17.27 4.05 -4.58
C SER A 78 18.09 4.79 -3.51
N ASP A 79 17.79 6.06 -3.22
CA ASP A 79 18.53 6.91 -2.27
C ASP A 79 17.67 8.13 -1.85
N PHE A 80 18.09 8.86 -0.82
CA PHE A 80 17.42 10.08 -0.37
C PHE A 80 17.30 11.11 -1.49
N GLY A 81 16.07 11.58 -1.70
CA GLY A 81 15.75 12.57 -2.74
C GLY A 81 15.79 12.03 -4.17
N CYS A 82 15.95 10.72 -4.37
CA CYS A 82 15.91 10.08 -5.70
C CYS A 82 14.56 10.33 -6.39
N LYS A 83 14.59 10.80 -7.65
CA LYS A 83 13.39 11.04 -8.49
C LYS A 83 13.31 10.07 -9.69
N CYS A 84 14.03 8.96 -9.65
CA CYS A 84 13.88 7.90 -10.65
C CYS A 84 12.51 7.22 -10.51
N SER A 85 12.05 6.57 -11.57
CA SER A 85 10.81 5.78 -11.58
C SER A 85 10.99 4.50 -12.40
N VAL A 86 9.95 3.68 -12.45
CA VAL A 86 9.88 2.50 -13.33
C VAL A 86 8.66 2.56 -14.21
N GLU A 87 8.78 1.99 -15.40
CA GLU A 87 7.72 1.87 -16.39
C GLU A 87 7.56 0.41 -16.79
N ASP A 88 6.33 -0.07 -16.81
CA ASP A 88 5.97 -1.38 -17.34
C ASP A 88 6.20 -1.42 -18.85
N CYS A 89 6.88 -2.46 -19.32
CA CYS A 89 7.21 -2.62 -20.73
C CYS A 89 7.26 -4.09 -21.16
N ASP A 90 7.15 -4.29 -22.47
CA ASP A 90 7.23 -5.58 -23.17
C ASP A 90 8.53 -5.73 -23.98
N ALA A 91 9.45 -4.77 -23.83
CA ALA A 91 10.76 -4.81 -24.45
C ALA A 91 11.58 -6.02 -23.95
N PRO A 92 12.46 -6.58 -24.78
CA PRO A 92 13.28 -7.72 -24.39
C PRO A 92 14.17 -7.37 -23.19
N ALA A 93 14.15 -8.23 -22.17
CA ALA A 93 14.97 -8.05 -20.97
C ALA A 93 16.46 -8.15 -21.30
N GLU A 94 17.24 -7.22 -20.76
CA GLU A 94 18.69 -7.26 -20.75
C GLU A 94 19.19 -8.17 -19.61
N LYS A 95 20.46 -8.56 -19.68
CA LYS A 95 21.09 -9.32 -18.60
C LYS A 95 21.43 -8.36 -17.45
N ALA A 96 20.88 -8.62 -16.28
CA ALA A 96 21.16 -7.86 -15.09
C ALA A 96 22.65 -7.92 -14.68
N PRO A 97 23.28 -6.78 -14.31
CA PRO A 97 24.59 -6.80 -13.67
C PRO A 97 24.54 -7.53 -12.32
N LYS A 98 25.52 -8.40 -12.08
CA LYS A 98 25.60 -9.19 -10.84
C LYS A 98 26.05 -8.37 -9.63
N ASP A 99 26.89 -7.37 -9.87
CA ASP A 99 27.43 -6.49 -8.83
C ASP A 99 26.71 -5.14 -8.82
N VAL A 100 25.62 -5.08 -8.05
CA VAL A 100 24.94 -3.82 -7.72
C VAL A 100 25.45 -3.32 -6.38
N GLN A 101 26.19 -2.21 -6.42
CA GLN A 101 26.63 -1.53 -5.21
C GLN A 101 25.44 -0.84 -4.53
N PRO A 102 25.34 -0.90 -3.19
CA PRO A 102 24.30 -0.19 -2.45
C PRO A 102 24.47 1.33 -2.60
N ALA A 103 23.42 2.08 -2.24
CA ALA A 103 23.48 3.53 -2.27
C ALA A 103 24.62 4.05 -1.36
N PRO A 104 25.41 5.04 -1.80
CA PRO A 104 26.53 5.56 -1.03
C PRO A 104 26.11 6.23 0.28
N SER A 105 24.84 6.61 0.41
CA SER A 105 24.26 7.19 1.63
C SER A 105 23.99 6.18 2.74
N GLY A 106 24.09 4.88 2.47
CA GLY A 106 23.66 3.82 3.38
C GLY A 106 22.14 3.63 3.46
N PHE A 107 21.37 4.32 2.61
CA PHE A 107 19.94 4.07 2.45
C PHE A 107 19.70 2.71 1.77
N ALA A 108 18.83 1.89 2.36
CA ALA A 108 18.39 0.63 1.80
C ALA A 108 16.86 0.54 1.90
N PHE A 109 16.21 0.25 0.77
CA PHE A 109 14.77 0.11 0.68
C PHE A 109 14.45 -0.96 -0.34
N ASP A 110 13.67 -1.95 0.09
CA ASP A 110 13.16 -3.01 -0.76
C ASP A 110 11.63 -2.95 -0.73
N PRO A 111 10.97 -2.53 -1.83
CA PRO A 111 9.52 -2.42 -1.88
C PRO A 111 8.82 -3.78 -1.77
N ALA A 112 9.46 -4.88 -2.17
CA ALA A 112 8.86 -6.21 -2.14
C ALA A 112 8.55 -6.67 -0.71
N HIS A 113 9.47 -6.35 0.22
CA HIS A 113 9.40 -6.77 1.62
C HIS A 113 9.04 -5.59 2.57
N ALA A 114 8.61 -4.45 2.03
CA ALA A 114 8.44 -3.21 2.80
C ALA A 114 7.44 -3.33 3.97
N PHE A 115 6.42 -4.19 3.84
CA PHE A 115 5.38 -4.39 4.86
C PHE A 115 5.47 -5.71 5.63
N GLU A 116 6.42 -6.59 5.29
CA GLU A 116 6.52 -7.90 5.96
C GLU A 116 6.98 -7.81 7.42
N LYS A 117 7.75 -6.77 7.76
CA LYS A 117 8.34 -6.60 9.10
C LYS A 117 7.45 -5.86 10.09
N PHE A 118 6.22 -5.50 9.74
CA PHE A 118 5.32 -4.82 10.67
C PHE A 118 4.33 -5.80 11.31
N ASP A 119 4.77 -6.48 12.38
CA ASP A 119 3.87 -7.24 13.24
C ASP A 119 3.03 -6.28 14.10
N LEU A 120 1.84 -5.91 13.64
CA LEU A 120 0.88 -5.13 14.42
C LEU A 120 0.45 -5.84 15.72
N GLY A 121 0.62 -7.17 15.81
CA GLY A 121 0.39 -7.97 17.01
C GLY A 121 1.38 -7.67 18.15
N SER A 122 2.56 -7.13 17.82
CA SER A 122 3.59 -6.72 18.78
C SER A 122 3.26 -5.42 19.53
N ILE A 123 2.33 -4.61 19.03
CA ILE A 123 1.79 -3.43 19.73
C ILE A 123 0.85 -3.94 20.83
N LYS A 124 1.42 -4.45 21.93
CA LYS A 124 0.68 -5.11 23.03
C LYS A 124 0.12 -4.14 24.07
N THR A 125 0.36 -2.84 23.95
CA THR A 125 -0.28 -1.87 24.85
C THR A 125 -1.74 -1.71 24.46
N ILE A 126 -2.64 -2.19 25.33
CA ILE A 126 -4.10 -2.02 25.23
C ILE A 126 -4.46 -0.56 24.93
N GLU A 127 -3.77 0.38 25.61
CA GLU A 127 -3.92 1.82 25.42
C GLU A 127 -3.66 2.32 23.98
N GLY A 128 -2.70 1.71 23.28
CA GLY A 128 -2.36 2.09 21.90
C GLY A 128 -3.40 1.60 20.90
N ARG A 129 -4.05 0.46 21.18
CA ARG A 129 -5.11 -0.11 20.34
C ARG A 129 -6.41 0.65 20.52
N GLU A 130 -6.76 1.02 21.76
CA GLU A 130 -7.93 1.82 22.09
C GLU A 130 -7.83 3.22 21.46
N LYS A 131 -6.68 3.90 21.58
CA LYS A 131 -6.47 5.21 20.95
C LYS A 131 -6.54 5.16 19.41
N LEU A 132 -6.07 4.07 18.79
CA LEU A 132 -6.16 3.88 17.34
C LEU A 132 -7.60 3.60 16.89
N HIS A 133 -8.31 2.74 17.64
CA HIS A 133 -9.72 2.43 17.43
C HIS A 133 -10.59 3.69 17.56
N ASP A 134 -10.39 4.46 18.62
CA ASP A 134 -11.12 5.70 18.87
C ASP A 134 -10.80 6.76 17.82
N GLY A 135 -9.53 6.87 17.40
CA GLY A 135 -9.13 7.74 16.30
C GLY A 135 -9.80 7.36 14.97
N LEU A 136 -9.83 6.07 14.62
CA LEU A 136 -10.50 5.57 13.41
C LEU A 136 -12.03 5.79 13.46
N LEU A 137 -12.66 5.59 14.64
CA LEU A 137 -14.07 5.87 14.83
C LEU A 137 -14.40 7.36 14.71
N MET A 138 -13.55 8.23 15.28
CA MET A 138 -13.72 9.68 15.15
C MET A 138 -13.60 10.13 13.69
N MET A 139 -12.68 9.56 12.91
CA MET A 139 -12.53 9.88 11.49
C MET A 139 -13.73 9.39 10.66
N CYS A 140 -14.30 8.22 10.99
CA CYS A 140 -15.52 7.70 10.36
C CYS A 140 -16.77 8.53 10.72
N GLN A 141 -16.89 8.98 11.98
CA GLN A 141 -18.04 9.78 12.45
C GLN A 141 -18.03 11.22 11.94
N GLN A 142 -16.86 11.77 11.62
CA GLN A 142 -16.70 13.09 11.02
C GLN A 142 -17.00 13.14 9.51
N GLY A 143 -17.42 12.01 8.91
CA GLY A 143 -17.93 11.97 7.54
C GLY A 143 -16.88 12.16 6.44
N ASN A 144 -15.59 12.15 6.77
CA ASN A 144 -14.50 12.40 5.81
C ASN A 144 -13.91 11.14 5.18
N PHE A 145 -14.46 9.95 5.46
CA PHE A 145 -14.00 8.71 4.86
C PHE A 145 -15.19 7.81 4.51
N SER A 146 -15.53 7.71 3.22
CA SER A 146 -16.40 6.64 2.73
C SER A 146 -15.56 5.41 2.49
N MET A 147 -15.60 4.45 3.41
CA MET A 147 -14.93 3.17 3.21
C MET A 147 -15.81 2.28 2.32
N SER A 148 -15.61 2.40 1.00
CA SER A 148 -16.22 1.50 0.02
C SER A 148 -15.50 0.16 0.05
N PHE A 149 -15.99 -0.76 0.86
CA PHE A 149 -15.58 -2.17 0.78
C PHE A 149 -16.24 -2.80 -0.46
N TYR A 150 -15.47 -2.93 -1.53
CA TYR A 150 -15.84 -3.83 -2.63
C TYR A 150 -15.58 -5.28 -2.22
N GLY A 151 -16.66 -6.05 -2.10
CA GLY A 151 -16.70 -7.43 -2.62
C GLY A 151 -16.17 -8.60 -1.79
N ALA A 152 -15.76 -8.44 -0.53
CA ALA A 152 -15.39 -9.60 0.31
C ALA A 152 -16.17 -9.62 1.62
N SER A 153 -16.89 -10.73 1.87
CA SER A 153 -17.56 -10.98 3.14
C SER A 153 -16.54 -10.86 4.29
N PRO A 154 -16.77 -10.00 5.30
CA PRO A 154 -15.76 -9.65 6.33
C PRO A 154 -15.20 -10.84 7.13
N GLN A 155 -15.89 -11.99 7.12
CA GLN A 155 -15.56 -13.18 7.91
C GLN A 155 -14.44 -14.06 7.30
N LYS A 156 -14.07 -13.86 6.02
CA LYS A 156 -13.03 -14.69 5.35
C LYS A 156 -11.62 -14.09 5.43
N LEU A 157 -11.49 -12.82 5.80
CA LEU A 157 -10.21 -12.11 5.85
C LEU A 157 -9.60 -12.03 7.25
N LEU A 158 -10.32 -12.54 8.27
CA LEU A 158 -9.84 -12.54 9.64
C LEU A 158 -9.23 -13.90 10.00
N PRO A 159 -8.10 -13.94 10.76
CA PRO A 159 -7.55 -15.19 11.27
C PRO A 159 -8.58 -15.95 12.12
N GLU A 160 -8.54 -17.28 12.14
CA GLU A 160 -9.50 -18.16 12.84
C GLU A 160 -9.71 -17.78 14.33
N SER A 161 -8.70 -17.16 14.97
CA SER A 161 -8.75 -16.66 16.35
C SER A 161 -9.69 -15.46 16.58
N TYR A 162 -10.20 -14.83 15.52
CA TYR A 162 -11.13 -13.69 15.58
C TYR A 162 -12.55 -14.05 15.14
N ARG A 163 -12.83 -15.34 14.90
CA ARG A 163 -14.17 -15.88 14.70
C ARG A 163 -14.78 -16.13 16.08
N GLU A 164 -15.21 -15.06 16.76
CA GLU A 164 -15.95 -15.16 18.03
C GLU A 164 -17.18 -16.08 17.84
N PRO A 165 -17.50 -16.99 18.78
CA PRO A 165 -18.74 -17.77 18.79
C PRO A 165 -19.92 -16.87 19.21
N GLY A 166 -20.11 -15.77 18.49
CA GLY A 166 -21.26 -14.87 18.64
C GLY A 166 -22.46 -15.44 17.91
N ASN A 167 -23.53 -15.69 18.65
CA ASN A 167 -24.78 -16.24 18.15
C ASN A 167 -25.29 -15.43 16.94
N ILE A 168 -25.49 -16.11 15.79
CA ILE A 168 -25.90 -15.49 14.50
C ILE A 168 -27.13 -14.58 14.64
N GLU A 169 -27.98 -14.83 15.63
CA GLU A 169 -29.16 -14.01 15.93
C GLU A 169 -28.83 -12.60 16.45
N GLU A 170 -27.74 -12.40 17.20
CA GLU A 170 -27.32 -11.05 17.64
C GLU A 170 -26.82 -10.20 16.47
N ILE A 171 -26.08 -10.82 15.55
CA ILE A 171 -25.58 -10.15 14.33
C ILE A 171 -26.78 -9.75 13.45
N ARG A 172 -27.76 -10.64 13.29
CA ARG A 172 -29.00 -10.35 12.55
C ARG A 172 -29.80 -9.21 13.17
N GLU A 173 -29.85 -9.13 14.49
CA GLU A 173 -30.56 -8.06 15.21
C GLU A 173 -29.89 -6.69 14.99
N VAL A 174 -28.56 -6.63 14.99
CA VAL A 174 -27.81 -5.40 14.69
C VAL A 174 -28.06 -4.94 13.25
N PHE A 175 -28.00 -5.85 12.28
CA PHE A 175 -28.30 -5.52 10.88
C PHE A 175 -29.76 -5.07 10.68
N ARG A 176 -30.73 -5.68 11.40
CA ARG A 176 -32.13 -5.28 11.36
C ARG A 176 -32.35 -3.87 11.93
N LYS A 177 -31.69 -3.53 13.04
CA LYS A 177 -31.73 -2.18 13.63
C LYS A 177 -31.13 -1.12 12.72
N VAL A 178 -30.06 -1.44 11.99
CA VAL A 178 -29.43 -0.54 11.01
C VAL A 178 -30.34 -0.34 9.79
N ALA A 179 -31.01 -1.40 9.32
CA ALA A 179 -31.95 -1.33 8.21
C ALA A 179 -33.20 -0.50 8.56
N ASN A 180 -33.75 -0.66 9.76
CA ASN A 180 -34.98 0.04 10.18
C ASN A 180 -34.75 1.54 10.47
N ARG A 181 -33.53 2.00 10.77
CA ARG A 181 -33.23 3.45 10.88
C ARG A 181 -33.32 4.21 9.56
N LYS A 182 -33.37 3.52 8.41
CA LYS A 182 -33.47 4.15 7.10
C LYS A 182 -34.89 4.61 6.73
N GLU A 183 -35.93 4.08 7.38
CA GLU A 183 -37.32 4.51 7.13
C GLU A 183 -37.61 5.91 7.70
N GLU A 184 -36.84 6.37 8.70
CA GLU A 184 -37.02 7.67 9.35
C GLU A 184 -36.29 8.82 8.64
N ASN A 185 -35.45 8.56 7.63
CA ASN A 185 -34.67 9.61 6.96
C ASN A 185 -34.51 9.36 5.44
N PRO A 186 -35.51 9.74 4.62
CA PRO A 186 -35.58 9.42 3.19
C PRO A 186 -34.56 10.17 2.30
N GLY A 187 -33.74 11.06 2.88
CA GLY A 187 -32.73 11.84 2.13
C GLY A 187 -31.39 11.14 1.87
N SER A 188 -31.18 9.92 2.37
CA SER A 188 -29.90 9.21 2.16
C SER A 188 -29.92 8.35 0.89
N LEU A 189 -28.98 8.64 -0.01
CA LEU A 189 -28.76 7.94 -1.28
C LEU A 189 -28.85 6.41 -1.13
N SER A 190 -29.48 5.81 -2.13
CA SER A 190 -29.94 4.41 -2.20
C SER A 190 -28.84 3.40 -1.87
N VAL A 191 -29.13 2.48 -0.95
CA VAL A 191 -28.43 1.19 -0.87
C VAL A 191 -29.27 0.24 -1.70
N ILE A 192 -28.81 -0.11 -2.90
CA ILE A 192 -29.38 -1.24 -3.65
C ILE A 192 -28.88 -2.50 -2.93
N CYS A 193 -29.70 -3.04 -2.04
CA CYS A 193 -29.47 -4.36 -1.49
C CYS A 193 -29.86 -5.38 -2.58
N CYS A 194 -28.88 -5.94 -3.28
CA CYS A 194 -29.10 -7.07 -4.17
C CYS A 194 -29.59 -8.26 -3.34
N ARG A 195 -30.92 -8.42 -3.30
CA ARG A 195 -31.60 -9.58 -2.75
C ARG A 195 -31.31 -10.78 -3.64
N ASN A 196 -30.21 -11.49 -3.41
CA ASN A 196 -29.98 -12.74 -4.12
C ASN A 196 -30.76 -13.85 -3.41
N MET A 197 -32.00 -14.07 -3.86
CA MET A 197 -32.72 -15.32 -3.67
C MET A 197 -31.97 -16.44 -4.40
N ARG A 198 -31.58 -17.49 -3.69
CA ARG A 198 -31.62 -18.88 -4.16
C ARG A 198 -32.32 -19.63 -3.02
N GLN A 199 -33.59 -20.01 -3.12
CA GLN A 199 -34.11 -21.13 -3.90
C GLN A 199 -33.15 -22.33 -3.92
N SER A 200 -33.25 -23.12 -2.85
CA SER A 200 -33.32 -24.59 -2.86
C SER A 200 -33.98 -25.02 -1.56
#